data_AF-A0A420K7L2-F1
#
_entry.id   AF-A0A420K7L2-F1
#
_cell.length_a   1.000
_cell.length_b   1.000
_cell.length_c   1.000
_cell.angle_alpha   90.00
_cell.angle_beta   90.00
_cell.angle_gamma   90.00
#
_symmetry.space_group_name_H-M   'P 1'
#
loop_
_entity.id
_entity.type
_entity.pdbx_description
1 polymer ?
#
loop_
_entity_poly.entity_id
_entity_poly.type
_entity_poly.pdbx_seq_one_letter_code
_entity_poly.pdbx_strand_id
1 'polypeptide(L)'
;MSHLLESLMYQASQVFLFPTLVVITVLFVYAFFLLGMFAMQWWQRRKAQGGQPTRGHHLLTWARARPGASADELDVKAHQLLELPRIATRVAPMLGLIATMIPMGPALKGLSDGNLGQVSDNLAVAFAAVILSLIAAAITFWVVSVQRRWLAEELVWLQRQGVRTPAAGHMAEAGGEA
;
A
#
# COMPACT_ATOMS: atom_id res chain seq x y z
N MET A 1 21.67 -22.25 29.70
CA MET A 1 20.32 -22.11 29.12
C MET A 1 20.14 -20.77 28.39
N SER A 2 20.54 -19.63 28.98
CA SER A 2 20.51 -18.29 28.35
C SER A 2 21.27 -18.22 27.02
N HIS A 3 22.48 -18.77 26.95
CA HIS A 3 23.34 -18.72 25.77
C HIS A 3 22.75 -19.42 24.53
N LEU A 4 21.93 -20.47 24.72
CA LEU A 4 21.22 -21.15 23.64
C LEU A 4 20.10 -20.26 23.10
N LEU A 5 19.35 -19.62 24.00
CA LEU A 5 18.25 -18.73 23.65
C LEU A 5 18.77 -17.49 22.89
N GLU A 6 19.88 -16.90 23.33
CA GLU A 6 20.57 -15.81 22.63
C GLU A 6 21.04 -16.23 21.22
N SER A 7 21.64 -17.41 21.09
CA SER A 7 22.11 -17.90 19.78
C SER A 7 20.97 -18.19 18.81
N LEU A 8 19.85 -18.73 19.30
CA LEU A 8 18.65 -19.00 18.51
C LEU A 8 17.99 -17.69 18.06
N MET A 9 17.90 -16.69 18.95
CA MET A 9 17.35 -15.38 18.60
C MET A 9 18.20 -14.65 17.55
N TYR A 10 19.52 -14.74 17.67
CA TYR A 10 20.46 -14.17 16.70
C TYR A 10 20.31 -14.82 15.32
N GLN A 11 20.33 -16.15 15.26
CA GLN A 11 20.18 -16.90 14.00
C GLN A 11 18.80 -16.68 13.38
N ALA A 12 17.73 -16.72 14.19
CA ALA A 12 16.38 -16.46 13.73
C ALA A 12 16.30 -15.06 13.09
N SER A 13 16.79 -14.03 13.78
CA SER A 13 16.77 -12.66 13.27
C SER A 13 17.53 -12.52 11.94
N GLN A 14 18.72 -13.13 11.83
CA GLN A 14 19.50 -13.11 10.58
C GLN A 14 18.76 -13.77 9.41
N VAL A 15 18.07 -14.89 9.64
CA VAL A 15 17.28 -15.57 8.61
C VAL A 15 16.18 -14.65 8.06
N PHE A 16 15.63 -13.75 8.87
CA PHE A 16 14.63 -12.77 8.44
C PHE A 16 15.18 -11.58 7.66
N LEU A 17 16.50 -11.35 7.65
CA LEU A 17 17.09 -10.22 6.91
C LEU A 17 16.85 -10.38 5.40
N PHE A 18 17.20 -11.53 4.85
CA PHE A 18 17.08 -11.78 3.41
C PHE A 18 15.63 -11.66 2.91
N PRO A 19 14.62 -12.31 3.53
CA PRO A 19 13.21 -12.10 3.20
C PRO A 19 12.79 -10.63 3.30
N THR A 20 13.24 -9.91 4.33
CA THR A 20 12.90 -8.49 4.52
C THR A 20 13.42 -7.66 3.35
N LEU A 21 14.68 -7.87 2.95
CA LEU A 21 15.27 -7.17 1.80
C LEU A 21 14.53 -7.49 0.49
N VAL A 22 14.18 -8.76 0.25
CA VAL A 22 13.38 -9.16 -0.91
C VAL A 22 12.03 -8.43 -0.94
N VAL A 23 11.32 -8.38 0.19
CA VAL A 23 10.03 -7.69 0.26
C VAL A 23 10.19 -6.18 0.02
N ILE A 24 11.23 -5.55 0.59
CA ILE A 24 11.53 -4.12 0.33
C ILE A 24 11.77 -3.90 -1.17
N THR A 25 12.58 -4.74 -1.82
CA THR A 25 12.83 -4.64 -3.26
C THR A 25 11.55 -4.81 -4.08
N VAL A 26 10.70 -5.78 -3.73
CA VAL A 26 9.39 -5.99 -4.40
C VAL A 26 8.49 -4.77 -4.22
N LEU A 27 8.39 -4.23 -3.01
CA LEU A 27 7.59 -3.02 -2.73
C LEU A 27 8.12 -1.79 -3.49
N PHE A 28 9.45 -1.67 -3.61
CA PHE A 28 10.06 -0.60 -4.39
C PHE A 28 9.71 -0.71 -5.88
N VAL A 29 9.86 -1.88 -6.49
CA VAL A 29 9.46 -2.10 -7.90
C VAL A 29 7.95 -1.85 -8.08
N TYR A 30 7.14 -2.35 -7.16
CA TYR A 30 5.69 -2.14 -7.16
C TYR A 30 5.31 -0.66 -7.07
N ALA A 31 6.03 0.14 -6.28
CA ALA A 31 5.80 1.58 -6.16
C ALA A 31 6.04 2.30 -7.50
N PHE A 32 7.12 1.97 -8.22
CA PHE A 32 7.38 2.51 -9.56
C PHE A 32 6.35 2.06 -10.59
N PHE A 33 5.91 0.81 -10.51
CA PHE A 33 4.83 0.31 -11.37
C PHE A 33 3.51 1.08 -11.15
N LEU A 34 3.12 1.29 -9.89
CA LEU A 34 1.97 2.12 -9.52
C LEU A 34 2.12 3.56 -10.02
N LEU A 35 3.29 4.16 -9.85
CA LEU A 35 3.58 5.51 -10.31
C LEU A 35 3.45 5.63 -11.83
N GLY A 36 3.96 4.65 -12.59
CA GLY A 36 3.83 4.59 -14.04
C GLY A 36 2.38 4.48 -14.51
N MET A 37 1.60 3.58 -13.90
CA MET A 37 0.16 3.46 -14.18
C MET A 37 -0.59 4.76 -13.86
N PHE A 38 -0.27 5.37 -12.72
CA PHE A 38 -0.85 6.65 -12.31
C PHE A 38 -0.49 7.78 -13.26
N ALA A 39 0.77 7.86 -13.72
CA ALA A 39 1.21 8.86 -14.70
C ALA A 39 0.50 8.70 -16.05
N MET A 40 0.31 7.46 -16.52
CA MET A 40 -0.48 7.18 -17.72
C MET A 40 -1.94 7.60 -17.55
N GLN A 41 -2.57 7.29 -16.41
CA GLN A 41 -3.93 7.71 -16.10
C GLN A 41 -4.06 9.23 -16.04
N TRP A 42 -3.10 9.92 -15.42
CA TRP A 42 -3.04 11.37 -15.34
C TRP A 42 -2.92 12.01 -16.73
N TRP A 43 -2.04 11.47 -17.59
CA TRP A 43 -1.89 11.96 -18.96
C TRP A 43 -3.15 11.72 -19.79
N GLN A 44 -3.76 10.53 -19.70
CA GLN A 44 -5.00 10.22 -20.42
C GLN A 44 -6.13 11.19 -20.01
N ARG A 45 -6.26 11.51 -18.71
CA ARG A 45 -7.24 12.50 -18.23
C ARG A 45 -6.97 13.92 -18.75
N ARG A 46 -5.69 14.34 -18.87
CA ARG A 46 -5.35 15.66 -19.43
C ARG A 46 -5.59 15.75 -20.93
N LYS A 47 -5.40 14.66 -21.69
CA LYS A 47 -5.60 14.65 -23.15
C LYS A 47 -7.06 14.41 -23.53
N ALA A 48 -7.84 13.75 -22.68
CA ALA A 48 -9.29 13.59 -22.82
C ALA A 48 -10.05 14.85 -22.39
N GLN A 49 -9.83 15.98 -23.09
CA GLN A 49 -10.67 17.19 -22.98
C GLN A 49 -12.07 17.05 -23.64
N GLY A 50 -12.49 15.84 -24.03
CA GLY A 50 -13.62 15.60 -24.94
C GLY A 50 -14.77 14.75 -24.38
N GLY A 51 -15.05 14.79 -23.08
CA GLY A 51 -16.34 14.29 -22.53
C GLY A 51 -16.59 12.78 -22.59
N GLN A 52 -15.66 11.95 -23.07
CA GLN A 52 -15.77 10.49 -22.99
C GLN A 52 -14.89 9.93 -21.86
N PRO A 53 -15.48 9.18 -20.92
CA PRO A 53 -14.79 8.73 -19.72
C PRO A 53 -13.89 7.53 -20.04
N THR A 54 -12.63 7.78 -20.39
CA THR A 54 -11.66 6.73 -20.71
C THR A 54 -10.92 6.22 -19.47
N ARG A 55 -11.00 4.90 -19.27
CA ARG A 55 -10.05 3.97 -18.58
C ARG A 55 -9.71 4.18 -17.10
N GLY A 56 -10.13 5.26 -16.46
CA GLY A 56 -9.96 5.46 -15.01
C GLY A 56 -10.94 4.70 -14.12
N HIS A 57 -11.93 4.05 -14.71
CA HIS A 57 -13.11 3.62 -14.00
C HIS A 57 -13.19 2.11 -13.83
N HIS A 58 -12.32 1.56 -13.00
CA HIS A 58 -12.57 0.20 -12.52
C HIS A 58 -13.93 0.13 -11.80
N LEU A 59 -14.34 1.22 -11.14
CA LEU A 59 -15.67 1.39 -10.55
C LEU A 59 -16.76 1.52 -11.63
N LEU A 60 -16.67 2.40 -12.64
CA LEU A 60 -17.72 2.42 -13.69
C LEU A 60 -17.80 1.15 -14.54
N THR A 61 -16.69 0.48 -14.86
CA THR A 61 -16.79 -0.81 -15.58
C THR A 61 -17.48 -1.86 -14.74
N TRP A 62 -17.21 -1.88 -13.42
CA TRP A 62 -17.87 -2.79 -12.49
C TRP A 62 -19.33 -2.42 -12.24
N ALA A 63 -19.64 -1.12 -12.09
CA ALA A 63 -21.00 -0.60 -11.96
C ALA A 63 -21.84 -0.84 -13.23
N ARG A 64 -21.24 -0.74 -14.42
CA ARG A 64 -21.90 -1.09 -15.69
C ARG A 64 -22.12 -2.59 -15.84
N ALA A 65 -21.23 -3.43 -15.29
CA ALA A 65 -21.41 -4.88 -15.28
C ALA A 65 -22.46 -5.35 -14.26
N ARG A 66 -22.78 -4.53 -13.25
CA ARG A 66 -23.83 -4.76 -12.24
C ARG A 66 -24.74 -3.54 -12.09
N PRO A 67 -25.69 -3.32 -13.02
CA PRO A 67 -26.60 -2.17 -12.99
C PRO A 67 -27.57 -2.12 -11.78
N GLY A 68 -27.53 -3.09 -10.87
CA GLY A 68 -28.29 -3.11 -9.61
C GLY A 68 -27.43 -3.02 -8.35
N ALA A 69 -26.12 -2.77 -8.46
CA ALA A 69 -25.24 -2.62 -7.29
C ALA A 69 -25.69 -1.45 -6.41
N SER A 70 -25.79 -1.67 -5.10
CA SER A 70 -26.18 -0.63 -4.16
C SER A 70 -25.07 0.42 -4.00
N ALA A 71 -25.42 1.60 -3.49
CA ALA A 71 -24.44 2.64 -3.19
C ALA A 71 -23.34 2.15 -2.23
N ASP A 72 -23.70 1.26 -1.28
CA ASP A 72 -22.77 0.68 -0.31
C ASP A 72 -21.78 -0.28 -0.97
N GLU A 73 -22.21 -1.08 -1.95
CA GLU A 73 -21.31 -1.98 -2.68
C GLU A 73 -20.24 -1.22 -3.49
N LEU A 74 -20.62 -0.09 -4.07
CA LEU A 74 -19.69 0.79 -4.80
C LEU A 74 -18.65 1.41 -3.86
N ASP A 75 -19.06 1.82 -2.66
CA ASP A 75 -18.16 2.39 -1.65
C ASP A 75 -17.16 1.35 -1.15
N VAL A 76 -17.63 0.14 -0.83
CA VAL A 76 -16.76 -0.99 -0.46
C VAL A 76 -15.75 -1.28 -1.56
N LYS A 77 -16.17 -1.29 -2.83
CA LYS A 77 -15.25 -1.56 -3.94
C LYS A 77 -14.21 -0.46 -4.11
N ALA A 78 -14.59 0.81 -3.91
CA ALA A 78 -13.67 1.94 -3.97
C ALA A 78 -12.59 1.83 -2.88
N HIS A 79 -12.98 1.41 -1.69
CA HIS A 79 -12.07 1.15 -0.58
C HIS A 79 -11.11 -0.01 -0.86
N GLN A 80 -11.60 -1.12 -1.40
CA GLN A 80 -10.76 -2.28 -1.77
C GLN A 80 -9.66 -1.93 -2.78
N LEU A 81 -9.93 -1.04 -3.73
CA LEU A 81 -8.94 -0.64 -4.74
C LEU A 81 -7.74 0.11 -4.14
N LEU A 82 -7.92 0.76 -2.99
CA LEU A 82 -6.85 1.51 -2.30
C LEU A 82 -6.15 0.69 -1.21
N GLU A 83 -6.63 -0.51 -0.91
CA GLU A 83 -6.16 -1.31 0.23
C GLU A 83 -4.70 -1.71 0.07
N LEU A 84 -4.33 -2.37 -1.03
CA LEU A 84 -2.95 -2.83 -1.27
C LEU A 84 -1.94 -1.67 -1.29
N PRO A 85 -2.15 -0.57 -2.04
CA PRO A 85 -1.23 0.57 -2.00
C PRO A 85 -1.14 1.25 -0.62
N ARG A 86 -2.22 1.24 0.16
CA ARG A 86 -2.24 1.78 1.53
C ARG A 86 -1.46 0.90 2.50
N ILE A 87 -1.57 -0.43 2.38
CA ILE A 87 -0.76 -1.38 3.14
C ILE A 87 0.72 -1.17 2.79
N ALA A 88 1.06 -1.13 1.51
CA ALA A 88 2.44 -0.89 1.05
C ALA A 88 3.03 0.39 1.64
N THR A 89 2.25 1.48 1.67
CA THR A 89 2.65 2.77 2.25
C THR A 89 3.04 2.67 3.74
N ARG A 90 2.34 1.84 4.51
CA ARG A 90 2.57 1.71 5.95
C ARG A 90 3.62 0.66 6.29
N VAL A 91 3.63 -0.45 5.54
CA VAL A 91 4.49 -1.61 5.81
C VAL A 91 5.91 -1.36 5.31
N ALA A 92 6.10 -0.66 4.18
CA ALA A 92 7.45 -0.42 3.64
C ALA A 92 8.39 0.25 4.66
N PRO A 93 8.05 1.38 5.32
CA PRO A 93 8.93 2.01 6.32
C PRO A 93 9.21 1.10 7.53
N MET A 94 8.22 0.31 7.96
CA MET A 94 8.39 -0.64 9.07
C MET A 94 9.40 -1.73 8.72
N LEU A 95 9.36 -2.26 7.49
CA LEU A 95 10.35 -3.21 7.00
C LEU A 95 11.75 -2.56 6.90
N GLY A 96 11.83 -1.30 6.48
CA GLY A 96 13.09 -0.54 6.49
C GLY A 96 13.70 -0.44 7.88
N LEU A 97 12.89 -0.14 8.91
CA LEU A 97 13.36 -0.15 10.30
C LEU A 97 13.84 -1.53 10.76
N ILE A 98 13.11 -2.60 10.42
CA ILE A 98 13.52 -3.97 10.75
C ILE A 98 14.87 -4.30 10.07
N ALA A 99 15.07 -3.88 8.83
CA ALA A 99 16.29 -4.11 8.06
C ALA A 99 17.54 -3.44 8.68
N THR A 100 17.38 -2.39 9.50
CA THR A 100 18.51 -1.81 10.25
C THR A 100 18.75 -2.47 11.59
N MET A 101 17.69 -2.98 12.23
CA MET A 101 17.80 -3.59 13.55
C MET A 101 18.44 -4.98 13.51
N ILE A 102 18.22 -5.76 12.46
CA ILE A 102 18.79 -7.11 12.33
C ILE A 102 20.33 -7.12 12.23
N PRO A 103 20.97 -6.34 11.34
CA PRO A 103 22.43 -6.37 11.18
C PRO A 103 23.21 -5.63 12.28
N MET A 104 22.55 -4.95 13.22
CA MET A 104 23.24 -4.26 14.32
C MET A 104 24.01 -5.22 15.23
N GLY A 105 23.51 -6.43 15.50
CA GLY A 105 24.24 -7.43 16.29
C GLY A 105 25.58 -7.82 15.66
N PRO A 106 25.61 -8.29 14.40
CA PRO A 106 26.84 -8.53 13.66
C PRO A 106 27.79 -7.33 13.59
N ALA A 107 27.24 -6.12 13.39
CA ALA A 107 28.04 -4.90 13.30
C ALA A 107 28.72 -4.54 14.64
N LEU A 108 28.00 -4.63 15.76
CA LEU A 108 28.58 -4.37 17.09
C LEU A 108 29.65 -5.41 17.45
N LYS A 109 29.46 -6.67 17.05
CA LYS A 109 30.48 -7.70 17.20
C LYS A 109 31.74 -7.38 16.37
N GLY A 110 31.57 -7.04 15.09
CA GLY A 110 32.68 -6.65 14.22
C GLY A 110 33.46 -5.43 14.75
N LEU A 111 32.77 -4.49 15.40
CA LEU A 111 33.40 -3.35 16.07
C LEU A 111 34.26 -3.78 17.26
N SER A 112 33.76 -4.66 18.12
CA SER A 112 34.51 -5.22 19.25
C SER A 112 35.74 -6.01 18.79
N ASP A 113 35.65 -6.66 17.63
CA ASP A 113 36.74 -7.43 17.02
C ASP A 113 37.73 -6.54 16.21
N GLY A 114 37.51 -5.22 16.13
CA GLY A 114 38.33 -4.28 15.36
C GLY A 114 38.16 -4.37 13.83
N ASN A 115 37.19 -5.14 13.34
CA ASN A 115 36.92 -5.36 11.92
C ASN A 115 35.97 -4.29 11.36
N LEU A 116 36.52 -3.11 11.08
CA LEU A 116 35.75 -1.98 10.55
C LEU A 116 35.14 -2.26 9.16
N GLY A 117 35.75 -3.14 8.35
CA GLY A 117 35.22 -3.50 7.03
C GLY A 117 33.85 -4.18 7.13
N GLN A 118 33.74 -5.18 8.02
CA GLN A 118 32.48 -5.88 8.25
C GLN A 118 31.39 -4.95 8.82
N VAL A 119 31.76 -3.96 9.65
CA VAL A 119 30.83 -2.96 10.16
C VAL A 119 30.28 -2.11 9.01
N SER A 120 31.18 -1.62 8.13
CA SER A 120 30.80 -0.82 6.97
C SER A 120 29.85 -1.55 6.02
N ASP A 121 30.11 -2.82 5.71
CA ASP A 121 29.26 -3.59 4.79
C ASP A 121 27.83 -3.79 5.36
N ASN A 122 27.74 -4.14 6.64
CA ASN A 122 26.44 -4.31 7.32
C ASN A 122 25.64 -3.00 7.35
N LEU A 123 26.30 -1.87 7.62
CA LEU A 123 25.67 -0.55 7.62
C LEU A 123 25.24 -0.11 6.20
N ALA A 124 26.05 -0.38 5.18
CA ALA A 124 25.73 -0.04 3.80
C ALA A 124 24.43 -0.73 3.34
N VAL A 125 24.30 -2.03 3.61
CA VAL A 125 23.09 -2.80 3.28
C VAL A 125 21.88 -2.28 4.08
N ALA A 126 22.05 -2.03 5.38
CA ALA A 126 20.99 -1.52 6.25
C ALA A 126 20.45 -0.16 5.77
N PHE A 127 21.32 0.79 5.47
CA PHE A 127 20.91 2.12 5.01
C PHE A 127 20.29 2.09 3.62
N ALA A 128 20.83 1.28 2.70
CA ALA A 128 20.22 1.09 1.39
C ALA A 128 18.78 0.57 1.50
N ALA A 129 18.53 -0.42 2.38
CA ALA A 129 17.20 -0.96 2.62
C ALA A 129 16.21 0.11 3.12
N VAL A 130 16.64 0.96 4.07
CA VAL A 130 15.81 2.07 4.57
C VAL A 130 15.47 3.05 3.47
N ILE A 131 16.47 3.51 2.72
CA ILE A 131 16.29 4.48 1.63
C ILE A 131 15.28 3.95 0.62
N LEU A 132 15.43 2.71 0.15
CA LEU A 132 14.51 2.09 -0.80
C LEU A 132 13.09 1.98 -0.21
N SER A 133 12.97 1.57 1.05
CA SER A 133 11.68 1.43 1.72
C SER A 133 10.93 2.76 1.88
N LEU A 134 11.64 3.85 2.19
CA LEU A 134 11.07 5.18 2.35
C LEU A 134 10.67 5.79 1.00
N ILE A 135 11.47 5.57 -0.05
CA ILE A 135 11.10 5.97 -1.41
C ILE A 135 9.84 5.23 -1.86
N ALA A 136 9.78 3.91 -1.65
CA ALA A 136 8.60 3.12 -1.98
C ALA A 136 7.35 3.65 -1.26
N ALA A 137 7.46 3.89 0.06
CA ALA A 137 6.37 4.41 0.87
C ALA A 137 5.91 5.81 0.44
N ALA A 138 6.84 6.71 0.13
CA ALA A 138 6.55 8.07 -0.33
C ALA A 138 5.80 8.07 -1.66
N ILE A 139 6.24 7.23 -2.61
CA ILE A 139 5.59 7.07 -3.91
C ILE A 139 4.17 6.51 -3.73
N THR A 140 4.02 5.41 -2.99
CA THR A 140 2.68 4.81 -2.78
C THR A 140 1.75 5.73 -2.02
N PHE A 141 2.26 6.47 -1.03
CA PHE A 141 1.49 7.48 -0.30
C PHE A 141 0.93 8.57 -1.22
N TRP A 142 1.79 9.10 -2.09
CA TRP A 142 1.40 10.12 -3.06
C TRP A 142 0.32 9.58 -4.01
N VAL A 143 0.53 8.40 -4.58
CA VAL A 143 -0.43 7.75 -5.50
C VAL A 143 -1.78 7.53 -4.82
N VAL A 144 -1.81 6.96 -3.60
CA VAL A 144 -3.04 6.75 -2.82
C VAL A 144 -3.76 8.06 -2.54
N SER A 145 -3.01 9.11 -2.19
CA SER A 145 -3.58 10.42 -1.86
C SER A 145 -4.35 11.01 -3.04
N VAL A 146 -3.80 10.90 -4.25
CA VAL A 146 -4.49 11.39 -5.46
C VAL A 146 -5.61 10.45 -5.91
N GLN A 147 -5.37 9.14 -5.93
CA GLN A 147 -6.39 8.16 -6.34
C GLN A 147 -7.62 8.20 -5.44
N ARG A 148 -7.45 8.41 -4.13
CA ARG A 148 -8.56 8.59 -3.19
C ARG A 148 -9.47 9.76 -3.59
N ARG A 149 -8.89 10.89 -4.00
CA ARG A 149 -9.67 12.05 -4.45
C ARG A 149 -10.47 11.71 -5.71
N TRP A 150 -9.84 11.02 -6.67
CA TRP A 150 -10.50 10.63 -7.92
C TRP A 150 -11.63 9.62 -7.73
N LEU A 151 -11.45 8.61 -6.87
CA LEU A 151 -12.49 7.62 -6.59
C LEU A 151 -13.69 8.27 -5.88
N ALA A 152 -13.45 9.22 -4.97
CA ALA A 152 -14.51 9.98 -4.31
C ALA A 152 -15.32 10.84 -5.30
N GLU A 153 -14.64 11.54 -6.22
CA GLU A 153 -15.30 12.29 -7.31
C GLU A 153 -16.17 11.38 -8.18
N GLU A 154 -15.69 10.17 -8.49
CA GLU A 154 -16.42 9.18 -9.30
C GLU A 154 -17.64 8.58 -8.56
N LEU A 155 -17.50 8.25 -7.28
CA LEU A 155 -18.62 7.77 -6.45
C LEU A 155 -19.75 8.81 -6.36
N VAL A 156 -19.41 10.08 -6.11
CA VAL A 156 -20.40 11.17 -6.04
C VAL A 156 -21.11 11.35 -7.38
N TRP A 157 -20.37 11.25 -8.50
CA TRP A 157 -20.96 11.33 -9.83
C TRP A 157 -21.93 10.16 -10.11
N LEU A 158 -21.55 8.94 -9.74
CA LEU A 158 -22.39 7.73 -9.88
C LEU A 158 -23.68 7.81 -9.03
N GLN A 159 -23.55 8.27 -7.78
CA GLN A 159 -24.70 8.46 -6.89
C GLN A 159 -25.71 9.48 -7.45
N ARG A 160 -25.21 10.59 -8.03
CA ARG A 160 -26.06 11.61 -8.67
C ARG A 160 -26.80 11.09 -9.91
N GLN A 161 -26.30 10.06 -10.57
CA GLN A 161 -26.92 9.49 -11.77
C GLN A 161 -27.97 8.40 -11.50
N GLY A 162 -28.32 8.16 -10.23
CA GLY A 162 -29.51 7.37 -9.89
C GLY A 162 -29.25 5.94 -9.44
N VAL A 163 -28.04 5.62 -8.93
CA VAL A 163 -27.89 4.46 -8.05
C VAL A 163 -28.64 4.77 -6.75
N ARG A 164 -29.94 4.43 -6.73
CA ARG A 164 -30.81 4.62 -5.58
C ARG A 164 -30.34 3.70 -4.45
N THR A 165 -29.91 4.27 -3.34
CA THR A 165 -29.69 3.55 -2.09
C THR A 165 -31.04 2.94 -1.63
N PRO A 166 -31.20 1.61 -1.53
CA PRO A 166 -32.41 1.01 -0.97
C PRO A 166 -32.32 0.82 0.55
N ALA A 167 -31.63 1.71 1.27
CA ALA A 167 -31.31 1.50 2.70
C ALA A 167 -31.96 2.51 3.65
N ALA A 168 -33.12 3.08 3.31
CA ALA A 168 -33.91 3.86 4.27
C ALA A 168 -35.41 3.51 4.31
N GLY A 169 -35.82 2.39 3.66
CA GLY A 169 -37.21 1.90 3.72
C GLY A 169 -37.48 0.87 4.82
N HIS A 170 -36.45 0.21 5.36
CA HIS A 170 -36.63 -0.91 6.31
C HIS A 170 -36.72 -0.51 7.79
N MET A 171 -36.67 0.78 8.14
CA MET A 171 -36.87 1.25 9.52
C MET A 171 -38.20 1.96 9.76
N ALA A 172 -39.04 2.15 8.73
CA ALA A 172 -40.32 2.84 8.88
C ALA A 172 -41.53 1.90 9.05
N GLU A 173 -41.40 0.59 8.77
CA GLU A 173 -42.54 -0.36 8.86
C GLU A 173 -42.57 -1.21 10.14
N ALA A 174 -41.62 -1.07 11.06
CA ALA A 174 -41.61 -1.81 12.33
C ALA A 174 -42.22 -1.04 13.52
N GLY A 175 -42.94 0.05 13.27
CA GLY A 175 -43.51 0.91 14.33
C GLY A 175 -45.01 1.21 14.20
N GLY A 176 -45.71 0.55 13.28
CA GLY A 176 -47.11 0.85 13.02
C GLY A 176 -47.87 -0.33 12.45
N GLU A 177 -48.04 -1.39 13.24
CA GLU A 177 -49.24 -2.23 13.21
C GLU A 177 -49.26 -3.20 14.39
N ALA A 178 -50.39 -3.16 15.12
CA ALA A 178 -50.87 -3.98 16.25
C ALA A 178 -50.23 -3.75 17.64
#